data_AF-X1EK13-F1
#
_entry.id   AF-X1EK13-F1
#
_cell.length_a   1.000
_cell.length_b   1.000
_cell.length_c   1.000
_cell.angle_alpha   90.00
_cell.angle_beta   90.00
_cell.angle_gamma   90.00
#
_symmetry.space_group_name_H-M   'P 1'
#
loop_
_entity.id
_entity.type
_entity.pdbx_description
1 polymer ?
#
loop_
_entity_poly.entity_id
_entity_poly.type
_entity_poly.pdbx_seq_one_letter_code
_entity_poly.pdbx_strand_id
1 'polypeptide(L)'
;MGIQKELKNYIKVIPQHVRAAKELKSITGREFQKGETIRFIKSKGPVGAKALELAKLQDIDTKKYKELLTSALEQVLDALGITFDEVKGIKKMDAFF
;
A
#
# COMPACT_ATOMS: atom_id res chain seq x y z
N MET A 1 -3.25 -7.62 -6.87
CA MET A 1 -4.66 -7.19 -7.04
C MET A 1 -5.05 -7.35 -8.49
N GLY A 2 -6.26 -7.84 -8.79
CA GLY A 2 -6.70 -8.13 -10.16
C GLY A 2 -7.26 -6.90 -10.89
N ILE A 3 -6.96 -6.78 -12.18
CA ILE A 3 -7.51 -5.76 -13.07
C ILE A 3 -8.95 -6.17 -13.46
N GLN A 4 -9.94 -5.40 -13.02
CA GLN A 4 -11.37 -5.76 -13.16
C GLN A 4 -11.98 -5.31 -14.50
N LYS A 5 -11.40 -4.30 -15.14
CA LYS A 5 -11.83 -3.70 -16.41
C LYS A 5 -10.58 -3.32 -17.21
N GLU A 6 -10.71 -3.01 -18.49
CA GLU A 6 -9.58 -2.49 -19.25
C GLU A 6 -9.05 -1.18 -18.66
N LEU A 7 -7.72 -0.99 -18.73
CA LEU A 7 -7.02 0.18 -18.20
C LEU A 7 -7.58 1.51 -18.73
N LYS A 8 -8.06 1.53 -19.97
CA LYS A 8 -8.64 2.70 -20.63
C LYS A 8 -9.97 3.14 -20.00
N ASN A 9 -10.73 2.19 -19.43
CA ASN A 9 -12.05 2.44 -18.86
C ASN A 9 -12.01 3.05 -17.45
N TYR A 10 -10.82 3.17 -16.84
CA TYR A 10 -10.63 3.86 -15.57
C TYR A 10 -10.34 5.34 -15.80
N ILE A 11 -11.40 6.14 -15.90
CA ILE A 11 -11.34 7.60 -16.19
C ILE A 11 -11.61 8.50 -14.98
N LYS A 12 -12.52 8.13 -14.07
CA LYS A 12 -12.93 8.99 -12.94
C LYS A 12 -12.15 8.70 -11.66
N VAL A 13 -12.22 7.46 -11.20
CA VAL A 13 -11.50 7.01 -10.00
C VAL A 13 -10.58 5.89 -10.43
N ILE A 14 -9.28 6.11 -10.30
CA ILE A 14 -8.25 5.15 -10.70
C ILE A 14 -7.67 4.55 -9.42
N PRO A 15 -7.97 3.28 -9.10
CA PRO A 15 -7.38 2.58 -7.95
C PRO A 15 -5.86 2.49 -8.04
N GLN A 16 -5.19 2.34 -6.89
CA GLN A 16 -3.73 2.29 -6.82
C GLN A 16 -3.09 1.21 -7.71
N HIS A 17 -3.66 0.00 -7.71
CA HIS A 17 -3.18 -1.09 -8.57
C HIS A 17 -3.35 -0.79 -10.07
N VAL A 18 -4.41 -0.07 -10.45
CA VAL A 18 -4.64 0.35 -11.84
C VAL A 18 -3.67 1.47 -12.23
N ARG A 19 -3.35 2.39 -11.32
CA ARG A 19 -2.35 3.43 -11.56
C ARG A 19 -0.96 2.83 -11.82
N ALA A 20 -0.55 1.86 -10.99
CA ALA A 20 0.69 1.12 -11.19
C ALA A 20 0.70 0.37 -12.54
N ALA A 21 -0.42 -0.23 -12.94
CA ALA A 21 -0.54 -0.91 -14.22
C ALA A 21 -0.49 0.06 -15.42
N LYS A 22 -1.09 1.26 -15.31
CA LYS A 22 -0.99 2.31 -16.33
C LYS A 22 0.45 2.79 -16.50
N GLU A 23 1.15 3.03 -15.40
CA GLU A 23 2.56 3.43 -15.43
C GLU A 23 3.43 2.34 -16.07
N LEU A 24 3.22 1.08 -15.67
CA LEU A 24 3.93 -0.07 -16.25
C LEU A 24 3.66 -0.22 -17.75
N LYS A 25 2.40 -0.11 -18.18
CA LYS A 25 2.03 -0.10 -19.60
C LYS A 25 2.70 1.04 -20.37
N SER A 26 2.76 2.24 -19.78
CA SER A 26 3.36 3.41 -20.43
C SER A 26 4.87 3.27 -20.65
N ILE A 27 5.57 2.56 -19.78
CA ILE A 27 7.04 2.42 -19.83
C ILE A 27 7.45 1.18 -20.65
N THR A 28 6.74 0.08 -20.49
CA THR A 28 7.12 -1.23 -21.07
C THR A 28 6.29 -1.65 -22.27
N GLY A 29 5.17 -0.97 -22.54
CA GLY A 29 4.20 -1.38 -23.57
C GLY A 29 3.33 -2.57 -23.16
N ARG A 30 3.51 -3.13 -21.96
CA ARG A 30 2.76 -4.30 -21.50
C ARG A 30 1.26 -4.04 -21.42
N GLU A 31 0.47 -4.92 -22.01
CA GLU A 31 -0.98 -4.91 -21.89
C GLU A 31 -1.44 -5.78 -20.71
N PHE A 32 -2.57 -5.40 -20.11
CA PHE A 32 -3.18 -6.14 -19.00
C PHE A 32 -4.57 -6.58 -19.41
N GLN A 33 -4.84 -7.88 -19.28
CA GLN A 33 -6.17 -8.42 -19.51
C GLN A 33 -7.03 -8.37 -18.25
N LYS A 34 -8.36 -8.47 -18.42
CA LYS A 34 -9.29 -8.58 -17.29
C LYS A 34 -8.99 -9.88 -16.52
N GLY A 35 -8.89 -9.76 -15.20
CA GLY A 35 -8.53 -10.86 -14.31
C GLY A 35 -7.03 -10.99 -14.06
N GLU A 36 -6.18 -10.32 -14.86
CA GLU A 36 -4.75 -10.35 -14.65
C GLU A 36 -4.36 -9.63 -13.35
N THR A 37 -3.38 -10.19 -12.64
CA THR A 37 -2.95 -9.67 -11.35
C THR A 37 -1.68 -8.84 -11.49
N ILE A 38 -1.71 -7.64 -10.91
CA ILE A 38 -0.52 -6.80 -10.75
C ILE A 38 -0.06 -6.75 -9.29
N ARG A 39 1.26 -6.79 -9.12
CA ARG A 39 1.96 -6.57 -7.85
C ARG A 39 2.54 -5.15 -7.86
N PHE A 40 2.34 -4.41 -6.78
CA PHE A 40 2.78 -3.02 -6.68
C PHE A 40 3.19 -2.69 -5.25
N ILE A 41 4.01 -1.65 -5.11
CA ILE A 41 4.38 -1.06 -3.82
C ILE A 41 3.69 0.31 -3.66
N LYS A 42 3.46 0.74 -2.42
CA LYS A 42 3.19 2.16 -2.13
C LYS A 42 4.50 2.92 -2.31
N SER A 43 4.52 3.81 -3.30
CA SER A 43 5.72 4.57 -3.66
C SER A 43 5.64 6.01 -3.18
N LYS A 44 6.81 6.63 -3.04
CA LYS A 44 6.97 8.06 -2.75
C LYS A 44 6.64 8.96 -3.95
N GLY A 45 6.50 8.37 -5.14
CA GLY A 45 6.24 9.08 -6.38
C GLY A 45 4.84 9.70 -6.44
N PRO A 46 4.59 10.57 -7.44
CA PRO A 46 3.33 11.31 -7.58
C PRO A 46 2.11 10.41 -7.76
N VAL A 47 2.31 9.23 -8.35
CA VAL A 47 1.26 8.23 -8.57
C VAL A 47 0.86 7.53 -7.26
N GLY A 48 1.77 7.50 -6.27
CA GLY A 48 1.60 6.88 -4.96
C GLY A 48 1.61 5.34 -4.97
N ALA A 49 1.70 4.73 -6.15
CA ALA A 49 1.80 3.30 -6.35
C ALA A 49 2.70 3.01 -7.56
N LYS A 50 3.58 2.02 -7.45
CA LYS A 50 4.54 1.64 -8.51
C LYS A 50 4.54 0.14 -8.70
N ALA A 51 4.52 -0.32 -9.94
CA ALA A 51 4.56 -1.75 -10.24
C ALA A 51 5.87 -2.37 -9.75
N LEU A 52 5.82 -3.59 -9.23
CA LEU A 52 6.98 -4.26 -8.65
C LEU A 52 8.12 -4.45 -9.65
N GLU A 53 7.77 -4.59 -10.94
CA GLU A 53 8.70 -4.69 -12.08
C GLU A 53 9.51 -3.41 -12.33
N LEU A 54 9.00 -2.24 -11.93
CA LEU A 54 9.67 -0.93 -12.11
C LEU A 54 10.18 -0.34 -10.80
N ALA A 55 9.84 -0.97 -9.68
CA ALA A 55 10.13 -0.45 -8.36
C ALA A 55 11.57 -0.75 -7.94
N LYS A 56 12.25 0.25 -7.38
CA LYS A 56 13.50 0.07 -6.65
C LYS A 56 13.24 0.20 -5.15
N LEU A 57 14.16 -0.29 -4.33
CA LEU A 57 14.05 -0.22 -2.87
C LEU A 57 13.87 1.24 -2.38
N GLN A 58 14.50 2.19 -3.06
CA GLN A 58 14.44 3.62 -2.73
C GLN A 58 13.05 4.24 -2.99
N ASP A 59 12.26 3.66 -3.89
CA ASP A 59 10.91 4.14 -4.22
C ASP A 59 9.90 3.87 -3.09
N ILE A 60 10.20 2.95 -2.15
CA ILE A 60 9.28 2.50 -1.11
C ILE A 60 8.97 3.62 -0.13
N ASP A 61 7.67 3.92 0.03
CA ASP A 61 7.18 4.89 1.01
C ASP A 61 6.91 4.23 2.36
N THR A 62 7.97 4.08 3.15
CA THR A 62 7.91 3.43 4.48
C THR A 62 6.94 4.14 5.43
N LYS A 63 6.71 5.44 5.28
CA LYS A 63 5.76 6.19 6.11
C LYS A 63 4.33 5.72 5.86
N LYS A 64 3.91 5.61 4.59
CA LYS A 64 2.58 5.09 4.23
C LYS A 64 2.35 3.65 4.66
N TYR A 65 3.39 2.82 4.71
CA TYR A 65 3.30 1.47 5.24
C TYR A 65 3.15 1.47 6.76
N LYS A 66 3.90 2.31 7.48
CA LYS A 66 3.74 2.49 8.93
C LYS A 66 2.33 2.98 9.28
N GLU A 67 1.82 4.00 8.59
CA GLU A 67 0.46 4.51 8.81
C GLU A 67 -0.60 3.45 8.53
N LEU A 68 -0.44 2.66 7.46
CA LEU A 68 -1.36 1.55 7.17
C LEU A 68 -1.37 0.50 8.28
N LEU A 69 -0.19 0.13 8.78
CA LEU A 69 -0.05 -0.83 9.88
C LEU A 69 -0.66 -0.26 11.16
N THR A 70 -0.34 0.99 11.51
CA THR A 70 -0.89 1.68 12.66
C THR A 70 -2.41 1.70 12.61
N SER A 71 -3.00 2.15 11.51
CA SER A 71 -4.46 2.23 11.36
C SER A 71 -5.14 0.86 11.43
N ALA A 72 -4.54 -0.18 10.84
CA ALA A 72 -5.08 -1.55 10.92
C ALA A 72 -5.00 -2.12 12.34
N LEU A 73 -3.92 -1.80 13.07
CA LEU A 73 -3.71 -2.25 14.44
C LEU A 73 -4.54 -1.45 15.44
N GLU A 74 -4.75 -0.15 15.24
CA GLU A 74 -5.54 0.70 16.13
C GLU A 74 -6.92 0.10 16.38
N GLN A 75 -7.63 -0.37 15.36
CA GLN A 75 -8.96 -0.97 15.55
C GLN A 75 -8.93 -2.23 16.43
N VAL A 76 -7.86 -3.01 16.35
CA VAL A 76 -7.67 -4.23 17.16
C VAL A 76 -7.25 -3.87 18.58
N LEU A 77 -6.33 -2.91 18.72
CA LEU A 77 -5.79 -2.48 20.01
C LEU A 77 -6.82 -1.69 20.82
N ASP A 78 -7.65 -0.87 20.18
CA ASP A 78 -8.76 -0.14 20.79
C ASP A 78 -9.78 -1.10 21.43
N ALA A 79 -10.11 -2.20 20.74
CA ALA A 79 -10.95 -3.26 21.29
C ALA A 79 -10.33 -3.96 22.52
N LEU A 80 -9.01 -3.89 22.66
CA LEU A 80 -8.26 -4.42 23.81
C LEU A 80 -7.98 -3.36 24.88
N GLY A 81 -8.41 -2.10 24.68
CA GLY A 81 -8.11 -0.99 25.57
C GLY A 81 -6.64 -0.57 25.57
N ILE A 82 -5.88 -0.94 24.54
CA ILE A 82 -4.45 -0.66 24.40
C ILE A 82 -4.29 0.46 23.37
N THR A 83 -3.52 1.50 23.67
CA THR A 83 -3.18 2.50 22.66
C THR A 83 -1.94 2.11 21.85
N PHE A 84 -1.87 2.54 20.59
CA PHE A 84 -0.73 2.22 19.72
C PHE A 84 0.61 2.73 20.27
N ASP A 85 0.58 3.80 21.07
CA ASP A 85 1.76 4.35 21.77
C ASP A 85 2.27 3.38 22.87
N GLU A 86 1.35 2.72 23.58
CA GLU A 86 1.69 1.68 24.57
C GLU A 86 2.39 0.48 23.92
N VAL A 87 1.94 0.07 22.73
CA VAL A 87 2.58 -1.01 21.97
C VAL A 87 3.98 -0.61 21.47
N LYS A 88 4.18 0.66 21.09
CA LYS A 88 5.44 1.14 20.53
C LYS A 88 6.57 1.29 21.55
N GLY A 89 6.26 1.42 22.85
CA GLY A 89 7.30 1.65 23.85
C GLY A 89 6.90 1.63 25.32
N ILE A 90 5.66 1.26 25.66
CA ILE A 90 5.21 1.34 27.05
C ILE A 90 4.45 0.06 27.43
N LYS A 91 5.19 -1.05 27.58
CA LYS A 91 5.06 -1.79 28.84
C LYS A 91 5.50 -0.80 29.93
N LYS A 92 4.59 0.09 30.35
CA LYS A 92 4.77 0.98 31.50
C LYS A 92 5.11 0.05 32.64
N MET A 93 6.38 0.03 33.07
CA MET A 93 6.87 -0.07 34.45
C MET A 93 6.17 -1.02 35.48
N ASP A 94 5.29 -1.93 35.07
CA ASP A 94 4.48 -2.80 35.93
C ASP A 94 4.90 -4.27 35.82
N ALA A 95 5.93 -4.56 35.02
CA ALA A 95 6.47 -5.91 34.82
C ALA A 95 7.83 -6.14 35.50
N PHE A 96 8.36 -5.16 36.22
CA PHE A 96 9.59 -5.30 36.99
C PHE A 96 9.37 -4.71 38.38
N PHE A 97 9.03 -5.61 39.31
CA PHE A 97 9.33 -5.45 40.73
C PHE A 97 10.83 -5.17 40.93
#